data_AF-A0A9D7R3N6-F1
#
_entry.id   AF-A0A9D7R3N6-F1
#
_cell.length_a   1.000
_cell.length_b   1.000
_cell.length_c   1.000
_cell.angle_alpha   90.00
_cell.angle_beta   90.00
_cell.angle_gamma   90.00
#
_symmetry.space_group_name_H-M   'P 1'
#
loop_
_entity.id
_entity.type
_entity.pdbx_description
1 polymer ?
#
loop_
_entity_poly.entity_id
_entity_poly.type
_entity_poly.pdbx_seq_one_letter_code
_entity_poly.pdbx_strand_id
1 'polypeptide(L)'
;MLIEGLYNPATNATVQDTVRVYARSNVNPYFIIDSAKGVINSSGQVSVIFTQVQNGQPYYLQVKHRNSLETWSKTTQTFTGSILNYDFTTSATKAFGDNMKQVDSSPVEFAVYSGDVNKDGTVDATDLAAIDNDAQNFVSGYVVTDLNGDSFIDGTDYSLADNNATNFVSVVRP
;
A
#
# COMPACT_ATOMS: atom_id res chain seq x y z
N MET A 1 2.82 -3.95 -7.10
CA MET A 1 2.65 -2.87 -6.11
C MET A 1 3.82 -2.92 -5.16
N LEU A 2 4.39 -1.75 -4.87
CA LEU A 2 5.45 -1.54 -3.91
C LEU A 2 4.92 -0.75 -2.71
N ILE A 3 5.50 -0.96 -1.54
CA ILE A 3 5.29 -0.15 -0.34
C ILE A 3 6.54 0.69 -0.13
N GLU A 4 6.38 2.00 0.06
CA GLU A 4 7.48 2.96 0.07
C GLU A 4 8.61 2.59 1.04
N GLY A 5 8.28 2.30 2.30
CA GLY A 5 9.28 1.96 3.31
C GLY A 5 9.99 0.63 3.03
N LEU A 6 9.32 -0.31 2.34
CA LEU A 6 9.86 -1.64 2.07
C LEU A 6 10.67 -1.74 0.78
N TYR A 7 10.72 -0.70 -0.06
CA TYR A 7 11.41 -0.73 -1.36
C TYR A 7 12.85 -0.21 -1.26
N ASN A 8 13.80 -0.96 -1.84
CA ASN A 8 15.19 -0.59 -1.92
C ASN A 8 15.59 -0.28 -3.38
N PRO A 9 15.85 0.99 -3.73
CA PRO A 9 16.24 1.38 -5.09
C PRO A 9 17.63 0.86 -5.50
N ALA A 10 18.52 0.59 -4.54
CA ALA A 10 19.86 0.08 -4.87
C ALA A 10 19.84 -1.35 -5.41
N THR A 11 18.85 -2.16 -4.99
CA THR A 11 18.68 -3.55 -5.42
C THR A 11 17.48 -3.76 -6.33
N ASN A 12 16.66 -2.71 -6.55
CA ASN A 12 15.36 -2.79 -7.21
C ASN A 12 14.51 -3.95 -6.67
N ALA A 13 14.43 -4.03 -5.34
CA ALA A 13 13.73 -5.10 -4.63
C ALA A 13 12.95 -4.57 -3.44
N THR A 14 11.90 -5.27 -3.04
CA THR A 14 11.10 -4.94 -1.86
C THR A 14 11.10 -6.08 -0.83
N VAL A 15 11.00 -5.72 0.44
CA VAL A 15 10.77 -6.68 1.52
C VAL A 15 9.40 -7.35 1.31
N GLN A 16 9.37 -8.68 1.38
CA GLN A 16 8.14 -9.43 1.17
C GLN A 16 7.19 -9.24 2.35
N ASP A 17 5.93 -8.89 2.06
CA ASP A 17 4.93 -8.72 3.11
C ASP A 17 3.51 -9.02 2.59
N THR A 18 2.58 -9.20 3.52
CA THR A 18 1.19 -9.53 3.25
C THR A 18 0.40 -8.27 2.89
N VAL A 19 -0.36 -8.35 1.81
CA VAL A 19 -1.41 -7.39 1.48
C VAL A 19 -2.77 -8.07 1.43
N ARG A 20 -3.82 -7.27 1.66
CA ARG A 20 -5.19 -7.65 1.35
C ARG A 20 -5.69 -6.82 0.18
N VAL A 21 -6.15 -7.50 -0.85
CA VAL A 21 -6.77 -6.89 -2.02
C VAL A 21 -8.27 -7.10 -1.92
N TYR A 22 -9.04 -6.05 -2.22
CA TYR A 22 -10.49 -6.06 -2.26
C TYR A 22 -10.95 -5.75 -3.68
N ALA A 23 -11.94 -6.50 -4.15
CA ALA A 23 -12.76 -6.12 -5.29
C ALA A 23 -13.97 -5.33 -4.75
N ARG A 24 -14.10 -4.08 -5.15
CA ARG A 24 -15.13 -3.13 -4.71
C ARG A 24 -16.10 -2.84 -5.84
N SER A 25 -17.39 -2.68 -5.55
CA SER A 25 -18.38 -2.31 -6.57
C SER A 25 -17.99 -1.01 -7.26
N ASN A 26 -18.41 -0.80 -8.51
CA ASN A 26 -18.20 0.46 -9.24
C ASN A 26 -19.24 1.54 -8.91
N VAL A 27 -20.23 1.23 -8.07
CA VAL A 27 -21.31 2.14 -7.67
C VAL A 27 -21.16 2.47 -6.18
N ASN A 28 -21.32 3.76 -5.84
CA ASN A 28 -21.37 4.24 -4.46
C ASN A 28 -22.47 3.48 -3.67
N PRO A 29 -22.20 3.00 -2.45
CA PRO A 29 -21.07 3.32 -1.57
C PRO A 29 -19.84 2.38 -1.71
N TYR A 30 -19.62 1.80 -2.89
CA TYR A 30 -18.44 0.98 -3.22
C TYR A 30 -18.28 -0.21 -2.25
N PHE A 31 -19.34 -1.01 -2.14
CA PHE A 31 -19.36 -2.18 -1.27
C PHE A 31 -18.24 -3.17 -1.62
N ILE A 32 -17.73 -3.84 -0.60
CA ILE A 32 -16.81 -4.97 -0.80
C ILE A 32 -17.60 -6.12 -1.41
N ILE A 33 -17.18 -6.54 -2.60
CA ILE A 33 -17.72 -7.73 -3.27
C ILE A 33 -16.92 -8.96 -2.86
N ASP A 34 -15.60 -8.83 -2.83
CA ASP A 34 -14.70 -9.90 -2.43
C ASP A 34 -13.39 -9.35 -1.83
N SER A 35 -12.66 -10.18 -1.10
CA SER A 35 -11.33 -9.87 -0.61
C SER A 35 -10.46 -11.11 -0.56
N ALA A 36 -9.17 -10.94 -0.84
CA ALA A 36 -8.19 -12.00 -0.74
C ALA A 36 -6.87 -11.47 -0.19
N LYS A 37 -6.13 -12.31 0.51
CA LYS A 37 -4.78 -12.01 1.00
C LYS A 37 -3.74 -12.66 0.08
N GLY A 38 -2.61 -12.00 -0.09
CA GLY A 38 -1.45 -12.54 -0.78
C GLY A 38 -0.17 -11.91 -0.22
N VAL A 39 0.96 -12.56 -0.47
CA VAL A 39 2.28 -12.05 -0.10
C VAL A 39 2.91 -11.45 -1.34
N ILE A 40 3.39 -10.21 -1.23
CA ILE A 40 4.16 -9.53 -2.26
C ILE A 40 5.53 -10.19 -2.35
N ASN A 41 5.96 -10.57 -3.56
CA ASN A 41 7.32 -11.07 -3.79
C ASN A 41 8.35 -9.94 -3.84
N SER A 42 9.64 -10.27 -3.96
CA SER A 42 10.72 -9.27 -3.98
C SER A 42 10.64 -8.28 -5.15
N SER A 43 9.84 -8.56 -6.18
CA SER A 43 9.62 -7.69 -7.35
C SER A 43 8.30 -6.92 -7.27
N GLY A 44 7.65 -6.86 -6.10
CA GLY A 44 6.39 -6.13 -5.94
C GLY A 44 5.16 -6.84 -6.54
N GLN A 45 5.26 -8.11 -6.92
CA GLN A 45 4.15 -8.85 -7.53
C GLN A 45 3.41 -9.69 -6.49
N VAL A 46 2.09 -9.77 -6.64
CA VAL A 46 1.22 -10.62 -5.81
C VAL A 46 0.11 -11.18 -6.69
N SER A 47 -0.25 -12.43 -6.46
CA SER A 47 -1.42 -13.06 -7.08
C SER A 47 -2.40 -13.48 -5.99
N VAL A 48 -3.66 -13.15 -6.20
CA VAL A 48 -4.76 -13.46 -5.28
C VAL A 48 -5.91 -14.09 -6.05
N ILE A 49 -6.72 -14.90 -5.35
CA ILE A 49 -7.88 -15.57 -5.94
C ILE A 49 -9.14 -14.96 -5.32
N PHE A 50 -9.98 -14.38 -6.15
CA PHE A 50 -11.33 -13.98 -5.80
C PHE A 50 -12.33 -15.08 -6.21
N THR A 51 -13.34 -15.31 -5.40
CA THR A 51 -14.38 -16.33 -5.56
C THR A 51 -15.76 -15.76 -5.89
N GLN A 52 -15.99 -14.47 -5.62
CA GLN A 52 -17.29 -13.80 -5.78
C GLN A 52 -17.32 -12.80 -6.95
N VAL A 53 -16.17 -12.54 -7.59
CA VAL A 53 -16.10 -11.64 -8.76
C VAL A 53 -16.59 -12.34 -10.03
N GLN A 54 -17.15 -11.55 -10.95
CA GLN A 54 -17.68 -12.00 -12.23
C GLN A 54 -16.88 -11.43 -13.41
N ASN A 55 -16.66 -12.23 -14.45
CA ASN A 55 -16.11 -11.76 -15.72
C ASN A 55 -17.01 -10.69 -16.35
N GLY A 56 -16.42 -9.69 -16.98
CA GLY A 56 -17.15 -8.60 -17.64
C GLY A 56 -17.72 -7.52 -16.71
N GLN A 57 -17.71 -7.72 -15.39
CA GLN A 57 -18.15 -6.72 -14.42
C GLN A 57 -16.99 -5.79 -13.99
N PRO A 58 -17.21 -4.46 -13.92
CA PRO A 58 -16.20 -3.50 -13.48
C PRO A 58 -16.12 -3.43 -11.95
N TYR A 59 -14.89 -3.47 -11.41
CA TYR A 59 -14.60 -3.34 -9.99
C TYR A 59 -13.50 -2.32 -9.75
N TYR A 60 -13.57 -1.54 -8.67
CA TYR A 60 -12.36 -0.92 -8.16
C TYR A 60 -11.52 -1.97 -7.43
N LEU A 61 -10.20 -1.88 -7.59
CA LEU A 61 -9.27 -2.65 -6.77
C LEU A 61 -8.82 -1.77 -5.62
N GLN A 62 -9.03 -2.21 -4.39
CA GLN A 62 -8.48 -1.57 -3.20
C GLN A 62 -7.42 -2.48 -2.60
N VAL A 63 -6.23 -1.96 -2.34
CA VAL A 63 -5.15 -2.68 -1.64
C VAL A 63 -4.94 -2.06 -0.27
N LYS A 64 -4.82 -2.92 0.74
CA LYS A 64 -4.46 -2.56 2.12
C LYS A 64 -3.22 -3.33 2.55
N HIS A 65 -2.32 -2.63 3.22
CA HIS A 65 -1.12 -3.17 3.85
C HIS A 65 -1.08 -2.74 5.32
N ARG A 66 -0.26 -3.39 6.15
CA ARG A 66 -0.26 -3.21 7.61
C ARG A 66 0.15 -1.80 8.07
N ASN A 67 0.97 -1.09 7.30
CA ASN A 67 1.59 0.18 7.73
C ASN A 67 1.65 1.25 6.63
N SER A 68 0.91 1.05 5.53
CA SER A 68 0.76 2.03 4.44
C SER A 68 -0.67 2.56 4.33
N LEU A 69 -0.86 3.64 3.58
CA LEU A 69 -2.20 4.08 3.17
C LEU A 69 -2.93 2.97 2.41
N GLU A 70 -4.26 2.91 2.55
CA GLU A 70 -5.07 2.17 1.59
C GLU A 70 -5.01 2.87 0.21
N THR A 71 -4.91 2.08 -0.85
CA THR A 71 -4.80 2.60 -2.23
C THR A 71 -5.83 1.96 -3.12
N TRP A 72 -6.46 2.77 -3.97
CA TRP A 72 -7.49 2.35 -4.92
C TRP A 72 -6.97 2.48 -6.36
N SER A 73 -7.39 1.59 -7.26
CA SER A 73 -7.13 1.72 -8.69
C SER A 73 -7.77 3.01 -9.23
N LYS A 74 -7.07 3.72 -10.13
CA LYS A 74 -7.55 4.99 -10.71
C LYS A 74 -8.94 4.85 -11.35
N THR A 75 -9.14 3.76 -12.06
CA THR A 75 -10.40 3.41 -12.72
C THR A 75 -10.82 2.00 -12.33
N THR A 76 -12.07 1.66 -12.62
CA THR A 76 -12.55 0.29 -12.47
C THR A 76 -11.88 -0.64 -13.47
N GLN A 77 -11.59 -1.85 -13.03
CA GLN A 77 -10.96 -2.92 -13.79
C GLN A 77 -11.93 -4.10 -13.95
N THR A 78 -11.78 -4.86 -15.02
CA THR A 78 -12.71 -5.95 -15.36
C THR A 78 -11.96 -7.25 -15.59
N PHE A 79 -12.48 -8.35 -15.06
CA PHE A 79 -11.93 -9.69 -15.30
C PHE A 79 -12.31 -10.17 -16.70
N THR A 80 -11.33 -10.71 -17.43
CA THR A 80 -11.51 -11.35 -18.73
C THR A 80 -10.93 -12.76 -18.67
N GLY A 81 -11.75 -13.77 -18.97
CA GLY A 81 -11.30 -15.17 -18.84
C GLY A 81 -10.86 -15.54 -17.42
N SER A 82 -11.48 -14.94 -16.41
CA SER A 82 -11.17 -15.09 -14.98
C SER A 82 -9.80 -14.57 -14.55
N ILE A 83 -9.19 -13.71 -15.38
CA ILE A 83 -7.90 -13.10 -15.13
C ILE A 83 -8.05 -11.58 -15.16
N LEU A 84 -7.36 -10.90 -14.25
CA LEU A 84 -7.21 -9.46 -14.22
C LEU A 84 -5.80 -9.16 -13.73
N ASN A 85 -5.04 -8.43 -14.55
CA ASN A 85 -3.71 -7.94 -14.19
C ASN A 85 -3.79 -6.42 -14.01
N TYR A 86 -3.27 -5.93 -12.90
CA TYR A 86 -3.21 -4.50 -12.64
C TYR A 86 -1.88 -4.13 -12.00
N ASP A 87 -1.23 -3.12 -12.56
CA ASP A 87 0.07 -2.67 -12.11
C ASP A 87 0.01 -1.23 -11.60
N PHE A 88 0.34 -1.07 -10.31
CA PHE A 88 0.38 0.19 -9.61
C PHE A 88 1.72 0.93 -9.75
N THR A 89 2.81 0.27 -10.17
CA THR A 89 4.17 0.80 -9.98
C THR A 89 4.67 1.66 -11.13
N THR A 90 3.95 1.69 -12.25
CA THR A 90 4.40 2.39 -13.47
C THR A 90 4.14 3.91 -13.48
N SER A 91 3.24 4.41 -12.63
CA SER A 91 2.89 5.84 -12.57
C SER A 91 2.03 6.14 -11.34
N ALA A 92 2.13 7.35 -10.80
CA ALA A 92 1.17 7.86 -9.83
C ALA A 92 -0.29 7.77 -10.31
N THR A 93 -0.52 7.92 -11.62
CA THR A 93 -1.85 7.85 -12.24
C THR A 93 -2.49 6.47 -12.24
N LYS A 94 -1.82 5.45 -11.69
CA LYS A 94 -2.42 4.14 -11.42
C LYS A 94 -3.24 4.15 -10.14
N ALA A 95 -2.98 5.05 -9.19
CA ALA A 95 -3.83 5.21 -8.03
C ALA A 95 -4.92 6.25 -8.26
N PHE A 96 -6.07 6.06 -7.60
CA PHE A 96 -7.09 7.10 -7.52
C PHE A 96 -6.51 8.38 -6.94
N GLY A 97 -6.86 9.53 -7.52
CA GLY A 97 -6.29 10.83 -7.13
C GLY A 97 -4.80 11.04 -7.44
N ASP A 98 -4.17 10.18 -8.25
CA ASP A 98 -2.73 10.25 -8.54
C ASP A 98 -1.86 10.10 -7.28
N ASN A 99 -2.35 9.31 -6.32
CA ASN A 99 -1.82 9.24 -4.95
C ASN A 99 -0.78 8.11 -4.78
N MET A 100 0.38 8.24 -5.44
CA MET A 100 1.53 7.35 -5.22
C MET A 100 2.84 8.14 -5.17
N LYS A 101 3.81 7.63 -4.40
CA LYS A 101 5.16 8.17 -4.32
C LYS A 101 6.03 7.59 -5.45
N GLN A 102 6.75 8.43 -6.19
CA GLN A 102 7.86 7.94 -7.00
C GLN A 102 9.04 7.59 -6.06
N VAL A 103 9.44 6.33 -6.03
CA VAL A 103 10.52 5.81 -5.16
C VAL A 103 11.82 5.53 -5.91
N ASP A 104 11.75 5.47 -7.25
CA ASP A 104 12.91 5.29 -8.10
C ASP A 104 12.75 6.05 -9.42
N SER A 105 13.88 6.46 -9.99
CA SER A 105 13.95 7.13 -11.29
C SER A 105 14.55 6.25 -12.38
N SER A 106 15.23 5.15 -12.02
CA SER A 106 15.82 4.20 -12.97
C SER A 106 16.00 2.80 -12.37
N PRO A 107 15.04 1.87 -12.56
CA PRO A 107 13.80 2.05 -13.31
C PRO A 107 12.85 3.03 -12.63
N VAL A 108 11.91 3.60 -13.39
CA VAL A 108 10.87 4.45 -12.79
C VAL A 108 9.90 3.55 -12.04
N GLU A 109 9.87 3.68 -10.72
CA GLU A 109 8.99 2.90 -9.85
C GLU A 109 8.20 3.80 -8.91
N PHE A 110 6.94 3.44 -8.71
CA PHE A 110 6.00 4.09 -7.81
C PHE A 110 5.52 3.13 -6.72
N ALA A 111 5.42 3.65 -5.49
CA ALA A 111 5.01 2.90 -4.31
C ALA A 111 3.87 3.60 -3.57
N VAL A 112 3.15 2.80 -2.77
CA VAL A 112 2.16 3.31 -1.83
C VAL A 112 2.87 3.98 -0.67
N TYR A 113 2.39 5.16 -0.29
CA TYR A 113 2.90 5.90 0.85
C TYR A 113 2.82 5.09 2.15
N SER A 114 3.93 5.05 2.89
CA SER A 114 4.01 4.41 4.21
C SER A 114 3.67 5.40 5.32
N GLY A 115 3.39 4.90 6.52
CA GLY A 115 3.28 5.72 7.73
C GLY A 115 1.89 5.84 8.33
N ASP A 116 0.81 5.42 7.65
CA ASP A 116 -0.52 5.30 8.26
C ASP A 116 -0.57 3.98 9.04
N VAL A 117 -0.04 4.00 10.27
CA VAL A 117 0.09 2.82 11.14
C VAL A 117 -1.19 2.58 11.95
N ASN A 118 -1.97 3.64 12.19
CA ASN A 118 -3.21 3.57 12.95
C ASN A 118 -4.45 3.24 12.10
N LYS A 119 -4.33 3.32 10.75
CA LYS A 119 -5.39 3.06 9.75
C LYS A 119 -6.56 4.04 9.76
N ASP A 120 -6.30 5.30 10.09
CA ASP A 120 -7.30 6.37 10.02
C ASP A 120 -7.39 7.02 8.61
N GLY A 121 -6.44 6.71 7.74
CA GLY A 121 -6.40 7.17 6.36
C GLY A 121 -5.66 8.49 6.16
N THR A 122 -4.93 8.95 7.17
CA THR A 122 -3.99 10.07 7.09
C THR A 122 -2.65 9.64 7.66
N VAL A 123 -1.54 10.22 7.18
CA VAL A 123 -0.25 10.10 7.87
C VAL A 123 -0.07 11.36 8.68
N ASP A 124 -0.11 11.28 10.00
CA ASP A 124 -0.05 12.47 10.86
C ASP A 124 0.71 12.27 12.18
N ALA A 125 0.58 13.25 13.09
CA ALA A 125 1.27 13.25 14.37
C ALA A 125 0.89 12.06 15.27
N THR A 126 -0.28 11.45 15.08
CA THR A 126 -0.72 10.28 15.85
C THR A 126 -0.01 9.01 15.39
N ASP A 127 0.31 8.88 14.10
CA ASP A 127 1.18 7.83 13.58
C ASP A 127 2.61 7.99 14.09
N LEU A 128 3.13 9.22 14.03
CA LEU A 128 4.46 9.55 14.53
C LEU A 128 4.59 9.25 16.02
N ALA A 129 3.57 9.57 16.82
CA ALA A 129 3.55 9.25 18.24
C ALA A 129 3.54 7.73 18.49
N ALA A 130 2.86 6.93 17.66
CA ALA A 130 2.88 5.48 17.78
C ALA A 130 4.29 4.91 17.50
N ILE A 131 4.95 5.39 16.45
CA ILE A 131 6.31 4.98 16.08
C ILE A 131 7.32 5.41 17.17
N ASP A 132 7.27 6.66 17.64
CA ASP A 132 8.18 7.16 18.67
C ASP A 132 8.02 6.41 20.01
N ASN A 133 6.78 6.11 20.42
CA ASN A 133 6.52 5.32 21.62
C ASN A 133 7.12 3.91 21.51
N ASP A 134 6.98 3.24 20.36
CA ASP A 134 7.54 1.91 20.14
C ASP A 134 9.08 1.94 20.08
N ALA A 135 9.66 2.98 19.48
CA ALA A 135 11.11 3.21 19.48
C ALA A 135 11.67 3.40 20.89
N GLN A 136 11.02 4.22 21.73
CA GLN A 136 11.42 4.44 23.13
C GLN A 136 11.32 3.18 23.98
N ASN A 137 10.39 2.28 23.65
CA ASN A 137 10.23 0.99 24.31
C ASN A 137 11.10 -0.13 23.72
N PHE A 138 11.97 0.18 22.75
CA PHE A 138 12.82 -0.78 22.05
C PHE A 138 12.02 -1.95 21.45
N VAL A 139 10.83 -1.66 20.94
CA VAL A 139 10.00 -2.65 20.25
C VAL A 139 10.75 -3.14 19.01
N SER A 140 10.62 -4.44 18.73
CA SER A 140 11.28 -5.10 17.61
C SER A 140 10.42 -6.26 17.09
N GLY A 141 10.77 -6.73 15.90
CA GLY A 141 10.07 -7.79 15.19
C GLY A 141 9.01 -7.28 14.21
N TYR A 142 8.11 -8.16 13.81
CA TYR A 142 7.06 -7.85 12.84
C TYR A 142 5.90 -7.10 13.52
N VAL A 143 6.02 -5.79 13.64
CA VAL A 143 4.99 -4.89 14.23
C VAL A 143 4.55 -3.83 13.22
N VAL A 144 3.43 -3.14 13.46
CA VAL A 144 2.86 -2.18 12.48
C VAL A 144 3.68 -0.90 12.32
N THR A 145 4.52 -0.57 13.30
CA THR A 145 5.41 0.60 13.33
C THR A 145 6.73 0.37 12.60
N ASP A 146 7.05 -0.87 12.24
CA ASP A 146 8.22 -1.26 11.42
C ASP A 146 7.90 -0.97 9.95
N LEU A 147 8.22 0.24 9.50
CA LEU A 147 7.90 0.76 8.18
C LEU A 147 8.91 0.28 7.13
N ASN A 148 10.17 0.13 7.52
CA ASN A 148 11.25 -0.25 6.62
C ASN A 148 11.45 -1.79 6.50
N GLY A 149 10.86 -2.57 7.41
CA GLY A 149 10.92 -4.03 7.39
C GLY A 149 12.20 -4.63 7.96
N ASP A 150 13.01 -3.86 8.70
CA ASP A 150 14.28 -4.31 9.29
C ASP A 150 14.15 -4.94 10.69
N SER A 151 12.91 -4.97 11.21
CA SER A 151 12.54 -5.52 12.53
C SER A 151 12.98 -4.69 13.74
N PHE A 152 13.41 -3.44 13.57
CA PHE A 152 13.69 -2.51 14.67
C PHE A 152 12.87 -1.25 14.50
N ILE A 153 12.24 -0.77 15.58
CA ILE A 153 11.55 0.52 15.53
C ILE A 153 12.52 1.61 15.92
N ASP A 154 12.87 2.46 14.96
CA ASP A 154 13.83 3.53 15.19
C ASP A 154 13.55 4.82 14.40
N GLY A 155 14.54 5.73 14.40
CA GLY A 155 14.44 7.03 13.73
C GLY A 155 14.26 6.93 12.20
N THR A 156 14.58 5.79 11.58
CA THR A 156 14.39 5.58 10.15
C THR A 156 12.92 5.34 9.79
N ASP A 157 12.16 4.60 10.61
CA ASP A 157 10.71 4.49 10.48
C ASP A 157 10.03 5.84 10.72
N TYR A 158 10.45 6.53 11.79
CA TYR A 158 9.92 7.86 12.11
C TYR A 158 10.12 8.82 10.93
N SER A 159 11.31 8.83 10.33
CA SER A 159 11.62 9.71 9.20
C SER A 159 10.77 9.41 7.96
N LEU A 160 10.40 8.15 7.72
CA LEU A 160 9.50 7.77 6.62
C LEU A 160 8.10 8.37 6.83
N ALA A 161 7.52 8.18 8.02
CA ALA A 161 6.21 8.74 8.35
C ALA A 161 6.23 10.28 8.40
N ASP A 162 7.29 10.90 8.94
CA ASP A 162 7.37 12.36 9.14
C ASP A 162 7.45 13.11 7.80
N ASN A 163 8.19 12.55 6.84
CA ASN A 163 8.21 13.06 5.46
C ASN A 163 6.81 13.05 4.84
N ASN A 164 6.00 12.01 5.07
CA ASN A 164 4.66 11.90 4.52
C ASN A 164 3.65 12.78 5.28
N ALA A 165 3.77 12.89 6.60
CA ALA A 165 2.98 13.78 7.42
C ALA A 165 3.19 15.25 7.05
N THR A 166 4.46 15.65 6.84
CA THR A 166 4.81 17.00 6.38
C THR A 166 4.20 17.35 5.01
N ASN A 167 4.00 16.33 4.16
CA ASN A 167 3.37 16.47 2.85
C ASN A 167 1.84 16.32 2.89
N PHE A 168 1.21 16.21 4.07
CA PHE A 168 -0.23 16.02 4.26
C PHE A 168 -0.79 14.82 3.49
N VAL A 169 0.00 13.75 3.42
CA VAL A 169 -0.35 12.53 2.70
C VAL A 169 -1.57 11.87 3.36
N SER A 170 -2.59 11.57 2.54
CA SER A 170 -3.85 10.99 3.00
C SER A 170 -4.47 10.10 1.93
N VAL A 171 -5.40 9.25 2.32
CA VAL A 171 -6.14 8.37 1.42
C VAL A 171 -6.96 9.19 0.43
N VAL A 172 -6.85 8.83 -0.85
CA VAL A 172 -7.73 9.34 -1.91
C VAL A 172 -8.44 8.14 -2.52
N ARG A 173 -9.78 8.18 -2.52
CA ARG A 173 -10.64 7.06 -2.94
C ARG A 173 -11.86 7.56 -3.75
N PRO A 174 -12.50 6.69 -4.53
CA PRO A 174 -13.70 7.03 -5.32
C PRO A 174 -14.86 7.59 -4.51
#